data_AF-A0A955YB25-F1
#
_entry.id   AF-A0A955YB25-F1
#
_cell.length_a   1.000
_cell.length_b   1.000
_cell.length_c   1.000
_cell.angle_alpha   90.00
_cell.angle_beta   90.00
_cell.angle_gamma   90.00
#
_symmetry.space_group_name_H-M   'P 1'
#
loop_
_entity.id
_entity.type
_entity.pdbx_description
1 polymer ?
#
loop_
_entity_poly.entity_id
_entity_poly.type
_entity_poly.pdbx_seq_one_letter_code
_entity_poly.pdbx_strand_id
1 'polypeptide(L)'
;MRTLVLVSLVLSVVACSGEEGDPLQDTVDVAASASSQTSGCGDIQVVVHDESATHALFLTVSDDLAWDAANAGQALSRTYALPDPAVSIVARWGDDLVYLHCSDVVEPGREPTVDGEAVAVSGSLTVTVVPSGRPVEPWDFGGMATLELLGVTLEDAEGGTATLPDTVVADVYVGWLPG
;
A
#
# COMPACT_ATOMS: atom_id res chain seq x y z
N MET A 1 -35.87 33.95 58.85
CA MET A 1 -35.95 32.90 57.80
C MET A 1 -34.81 33.16 56.82
N ARG A 2 -33.79 32.28 56.80
CA ARG A 2 -32.60 32.40 55.93
C ARG A 2 -32.71 31.31 54.88
N THR A 3 -32.89 31.71 53.62
CA THR A 3 -33.02 30.81 52.48
C THR A 3 -31.62 30.50 51.95
N LEU A 4 -31.18 29.25 52.06
CA LEU A 4 -29.97 28.73 51.43
C LEU A 4 -30.26 28.49 49.95
N VAL A 5 -29.54 29.19 49.07
CA VAL A 5 -29.54 28.94 47.64
C VAL A 5 -28.48 27.88 47.36
N LEU A 6 -28.91 26.66 47.05
CA LEU A 6 -28.05 25.60 46.51
C LEU A 6 -27.73 25.96 45.05
N VAL A 7 -26.48 26.26 44.76
CA VAL A 7 -25.96 26.39 43.40
C VAL A 7 -25.48 25.00 42.98
N SER A 8 -26.27 24.31 42.17
CA SER A 8 -25.85 23.06 41.51
C SER A 8 -24.85 23.40 40.42
N LEU A 9 -23.56 23.18 40.69
CA LEU A 9 -22.53 23.10 39.65
C LEU A 9 -22.77 21.83 38.83
N VAL A 10 -23.23 21.99 37.60
CA VAL A 10 -23.18 20.94 36.58
C VAL A 10 -21.74 20.91 36.08
N LEU A 11 -20.94 19.93 36.54
CA LEU A 11 -19.68 19.58 35.90
C LEU A 11 -20.01 18.86 34.59
N SER A 12 -19.93 19.58 33.48
CA SER A 12 -19.83 18.97 32.15
C SER A 12 -18.47 18.30 32.07
N VAL A 13 -18.44 16.98 32.30
CA VAL A 13 -17.29 16.15 31.96
C VAL A 13 -17.22 16.15 30.44
N VAL A 14 -16.38 17.02 29.88
CA VAL A 14 -15.90 16.89 28.51
C VAL A 14 -15.01 15.65 28.54
N ALA A 15 -15.61 14.49 28.27
CA ALA A 15 -14.84 13.34 27.85
C ALA A 15 -14.25 13.72 26.50
N CYS A 16 -12.99 14.16 26.50
CA CYS A 16 -12.15 14.01 25.32
C CYS A 16 -12.08 12.50 25.09
N SER A 17 -12.96 11.96 24.25
CA SER A 17 -12.65 10.73 23.54
C SER A 17 -11.36 11.05 22.78
N GLY A 18 -10.26 10.39 23.13
CA GLY A 18 -9.15 10.33 22.20
C GLY A 18 -9.75 9.79 20.91
N GLU A 19 -9.72 10.59 19.85
CA GLU A 19 -9.88 10.07 18.49
C GLU A 19 -8.72 9.09 18.32
N GLU A 20 -8.97 7.81 18.63
CA GLU A 20 -8.21 6.73 18.01
C GLU A 20 -8.35 6.99 16.51
N GLY A 21 -7.22 7.31 15.86
CA GLY A 21 -7.18 7.62 14.44
C GLY A 21 -7.84 6.49 13.65
N ASP A 22 -8.50 6.84 12.55
CA ASP A 22 -9.04 5.85 11.62
C ASP A 22 -7.84 5.15 10.96
N PRO A 23 -7.56 3.86 11.28
CA PRO A 23 -6.36 3.18 10.81
C PRO A 23 -6.33 3.03 9.29
N LEU A 24 -7.50 3.00 8.65
CA LEU A 24 -7.60 3.01 7.20
C LEU A 24 -7.16 4.36 6.64
N GLN A 25 -7.61 5.47 7.25
CA GLN A 25 -7.19 6.81 6.84
C GLN A 25 -5.69 7.03 7.09
N ASP A 26 -5.16 6.58 8.22
CA ASP A 26 -3.73 6.64 8.53
C ASP A 26 -2.90 5.87 7.47
N THR A 27 -3.40 4.70 7.02
CA THR A 27 -2.77 3.96 5.92
C THR A 27 -2.81 4.70 4.58
N VAL A 28 -3.93 5.37 4.28
CA VAL A 28 -4.06 6.22 3.08
C VAL A 28 -3.06 7.37 3.11
N ASP A 29 -2.87 8.01 4.26
CA ASP A 29 -1.94 9.12 4.43
C ASP A 29 -0.48 8.66 4.24
N VAL A 30 -0.14 7.47 4.73
CA VAL A 30 1.17 6.83 4.50
C VAL A 30 1.39 6.55 3.02
N ALA A 31 0.39 5.99 2.33
CA ALA A 31 0.46 5.72 0.90
C ALA A 31 0.58 7.00 0.05
N ALA A 32 -0.10 8.06 0.46
CA ALA A 32 -0.06 9.37 -0.19
C ALA A 32 1.33 10.03 -0.10
N SER A 33 2.09 9.73 0.95
CA SER A 33 3.37 10.39 1.19
C SER A 33 4.48 9.95 0.23
N ALA A 34 4.35 8.81 -0.48
CA ALA A 34 5.16 8.21 -1.57
C ALA A 34 6.71 8.22 -1.44
N SER A 35 7.22 8.90 -0.43
CA SER A 35 8.60 8.95 0.08
C SER A 35 8.78 7.98 1.26
N SER A 36 7.68 7.41 1.74
CA SER A 36 7.61 6.17 2.50
C SER A 36 8.29 5.06 1.69
N GLN A 37 9.13 4.28 2.37
CA GLN A 37 10.06 3.34 1.75
C GLN A 37 9.36 2.42 0.74
N THR A 38 9.88 2.39 -0.50
CA THR A 38 9.37 1.54 -1.57
C THR A 38 10.29 0.36 -1.82
N SER A 39 9.78 -0.87 -1.83
CA SER A 39 10.56 -2.05 -2.20
C SER A 39 9.83 -2.97 -3.18
N GLY A 40 10.61 -3.51 -4.13
CA GLY A 40 10.17 -4.21 -5.32
C GLY A 40 10.67 -5.66 -5.43
N CYS A 41 9.80 -6.66 -5.66
CA CYS A 41 10.20 -8.05 -5.95
C CYS A 41 9.29 -8.77 -6.96
N GLY A 42 9.85 -9.73 -7.72
CA GLY A 42 9.10 -10.46 -8.76
C GLY A 42 8.64 -9.55 -9.90
N ASP A 43 7.66 -9.99 -10.69
CA ASP A 43 7.19 -9.24 -11.87
C ASP A 43 6.94 -7.76 -11.55
N ILE A 44 5.97 -7.47 -10.69
CA ILE A 44 5.74 -6.14 -10.09
C ILE A 44 5.09 -6.36 -8.72
N GLN A 45 5.85 -6.25 -7.63
CA GLN A 45 5.31 -6.16 -6.26
C GLN A 45 5.92 -4.96 -5.58
N VAL A 46 5.12 -3.96 -5.23
CA VAL A 46 5.56 -2.71 -4.61
C VAL A 46 4.87 -2.59 -3.25
N VAL A 47 5.63 -2.28 -2.22
CA VAL A 47 5.08 -1.88 -0.92
C VAL A 47 5.42 -0.42 -0.64
N VAL A 48 4.46 0.35 -0.13
CA VAL A 48 4.64 1.71 0.38
C VAL A 48 4.30 1.67 1.86
N HIS A 49 5.23 2.04 2.74
CA HIS A 49 5.01 1.89 4.19
C HIS A 49 5.69 2.98 5.02
N ASP A 50 5.17 3.19 6.23
CA ASP A 50 5.77 4.11 7.20
C ASP A 50 7.10 3.57 7.77
N GLU A 51 7.85 4.40 8.49
CA GLU A 51 9.14 4.00 9.07
C GLU A 51 9.03 2.83 10.04
N SER A 52 7.89 2.72 10.74
CA SER A 52 7.57 1.68 11.70
C SER A 52 7.03 0.38 11.08
N ALA A 53 6.70 0.39 9.77
CA ALA A 53 6.02 -0.70 9.08
C ALA A 53 4.73 -1.17 9.78
N THR A 54 4.00 -0.23 10.39
CA THR A 54 2.70 -0.49 11.03
C THR A 54 1.54 -0.13 10.11
N HIS A 55 1.79 0.64 9.05
CA HIS A 55 0.82 0.92 7.99
C HIS A 55 1.50 0.73 6.64
N ALA A 56 0.88 -0.05 5.76
CA ALA A 56 1.46 -0.37 4.47
C ALA A 56 0.41 -0.53 3.37
N LEU A 57 0.71 -0.03 2.18
CA LEU A 57 -0.01 -0.32 0.95
C LEU A 57 0.81 -1.31 0.11
N PHE A 58 0.24 -2.48 -0.13
CA PHE A 58 0.80 -3.52 -0.98
C PHE A 58 0.15 -3.44 -2.36
N LEU A 59 0.98 -3.38 -3.40
CA LEU A 59 0.55 -3.35 -4.79
C LEU A 59 1.24 -4.49 -5.53
N THR A 60 0.46 -5.41 -6.08
CA THR A 60 0.97 -6.52 -6.87
C THR A 60 0.31 -6.52 -8.24
N VAL A 61 1.10 -6.68 -9.30
CA VAL A 61 0.61 -6.93 -10.65
C VAL A 61 1.21 -8.24 -11.16
N SER A 62 0.35 -9.17 -11.56
CA SER A 62 0.69 -10.53 -11.98
C SER A 62 0.31 -10.76 -13.44
N ASP A 63 0.97 -10.04 -14.35
CA ASP A 63 0.57 -9.99 -15.77
C ASP A 63 1.73 -10.00 -16.78
N ASP A 64 2.92 -10.46 -16.36
CA ASP A 64 4.16 -10.56 -17.15
C ASP A 64 4.66 -9.23 -17.77
N LEU A 65 4.14 -8.06 -17.36
CA LEU A 65 4.47 -6.78 -18.00
C LEU A 65 5.98 -6.47 -17.98
N ALA A 66 6.69 -6.81 -16.90
CA ALA A 66 8.14 -6.62 -16.80
C ALA A 66 8.90 -7.52 -17.79
N TRP A 67 8.49 -8.78 -17.91
CA TRP A 67 9.02 -9.74 -18.87
C TRP A 67 8.77 -9.29 -20.33
N ASP A 68 7.55 -8.84 -20.62
CA ASP A 68 7.17 -8.35 -21.95
C ASP A 68 7.98 -7.11 -22.33
N ALA A 69 8.19 -6.18 -21.40
CA ALA A 69 8.98 -4.97 -21.62
C ALA A 69 10.45 -5.32 -21.90
N ALA A 70 11.02 -6.23 -21.12
CA ALA A 70 12.39 -6.69 -21.30
C ALA A 70 12.60 -7.41 -22.64
N ASN A 71 11.67 -8.29 -23.03
CA ASN A 71 11.74 -8.99 -24.32
C ASN A 71 11.54 -8.07 -25.53
N ALA A 72 10.64 -7.10 -25.42
CA ALA A 72 10.44 -6.10 -26.46
C ALA A 72 11.63 -5.12 -26.54
N GLY A 73 12.40 -4.98 -25.47
CA GLY A 73 13.53 -4.05 -25.37
C GLY A 73 13.10 -2.59 -25.40
N GLN A 74 11.86 -2.30 -25.00
CA GLN A 74 11.27 -0.97 -24.97
C GLN A 74 10.32 -0.82 -23.78
N ALA A 75 10.03 0.42 -23.39
CA ALA A 75 9.06 0.67 -22.33
C ALA A 75 7.66 0.19 -22.75
N LEU A 76 6.96 -0.47 -21.82
CA LEU A 76 5.56 -0.86 -21.98
C LEU A 76 4.72 -0.25 -20.86
N SER A 77 3.48 0.09 -21.20
CA SER A 77 2.51 0.66 -20.28
C SER A 77 1.18 -0.08 -20.38
N ARG A 78 0.56 -0.38 -19.24
CA ARG A 78 -0.74 -1.03 -19.16
C ARG A 78 -1.58 -0.35 -18.07
N THR A 79 -2.86 -0.14 -18.38
CA THR A 79 -3.83 0.43 -17.44
C THR A 79 -4.88 -0.63 -17.08
N TYR A 80 -5.19 -0.74 -15.79
CA TYR A 80 -6.16 -1.66 -15.22
C TYR A 80 -7.28 -0.86 -14.57
N ALA A 81 -8.52 -1.33 -14.75
CA ALA A 81 -9.68 -0.82 -14.01
C ALA A 81 -9.90 -1.73 -12.80
N LEU A 82 -10.02 -1.15 -11.60
CA LEU A 82 -10.13 -1.93 -10.37
C LEU A 82 -11.60 -2.27 -10.05
N PRO A 83 -11.87 -3.47 -9.49
CA PRO A 83 -10.91 -4.56 -9.27
C PRO A 83 -10.55 -5.28 -10.59
N ASP A 84 -9.29 -5.67 -10.74
CA ASP A 84 -8.79 -6.45 -11.89
C ASP A 84 -8.18 -7.77 -11.37
N PRO A 85 -8.42 -8.92 -12.01
CA PRO A 85 -7.87 -10.20 -11.55
C PRO A 85 -6.33 -10.29 -11.56
N ALA A 86 -5.65 -9.45 -12.34
CA ALA A 86 -4.19 -9.40 -12.39
C ALA A 86 -3.58 -8.38 -11.41
N VAL A 87 -4.41 -7.59 -10.72
CA VAL A 87 -3.96 -6.53 -9.81
C VAL A 87 -4.50 -6.75 -8.40
N SER A 88 -3.61 -6.71 -7.43
CA SER A 88 -3.97 -6.66 -6.01
C SER A 88 -3.45 -5.37 -5.40
N ILE A 89 -4.34 -4.55 -4.84
CA ILE A 89 -3.98 -3.37 -4.05
C ILE A 89 -4.66 -3.52 -2.69
N VAL A 90 -3.84 -3.64 -1.64
CA VAL A 90 -4.29 -3.92 -0.28
C VAL A 90 -3.59 -2.97 0.69
N ALA A 91 -4.38 -2.18 1.41
CA ALA A 91 -3.93 -1.43 2.58
C ALA A 91 -3.99 -2.34 3.81
N ARG A 92 -2.97 -2.30 4.66
CA ARG A 92 -2.89 -3.05 5.90
C ARG A 92 -2.38 -2.19 7.03
N TRP A 93 -2.88 -2.46 8.23
CA TRP A 93 -2.35 -1.90 9.48
C TRP A 93 -2.12 -3.01 10.51
N GLY A 94 -1.13 -2.80 11.38
CA GLY A 94 -0.71 -3.76 12.40
C GLY A 94 0.75 -3.57 12.78
N ASP A 95 1.51 -4.66 12.90
CA ASP A 95 2.92 -4.64 13.31
C ASP A 95 3.80 -5.43 12.34
N ASP A 96 4.98 -4.88 12.02
CA ASP A 96 6.05 -5.54 11.25
C ASP A 96 5.59 -6.00 9.86
N LEU A 97 4.69 -5.23 9.22
CA LEU A 97 3.94 -5.64 8.02
C LEU A 97 4.83 -5.98 6.83
N VAL A 98 6.03 -5.39 6.76
CA VAL A 98 6.97 -5.59 5.65
C VAL A 98 7.99 -6.69 5.92
N TYR A 99 7.95 -7.35 7.07
CA TYR A 99 8.95 -8.35 7.47
C TYR A 99 9.11 -9.48 6.45
N LEU A 100 7.99 -9.96 5.91
CA LEU A 100 7.97 -11.03 4.90
C LEU A 100 7.97 -10.49 3.47
N HIS A 101 7.87 -9.17 3.29
CA HIS A 101 7.94 -8.58 1.96
C HIS A 101 9.36 -8.72 1.44
N CYS A 102 9.53 -9.33 0.28
CA CYS A 102 10.83 -9.50 -0.37
C CYS A 102 11.91 -10.30 0.43
N SER A 103 11.57 -10.96 1.54
CA SER A 103 12.54 -11.73 2.32
C SER A 103 12.55 -13.22 1.92
N ASP A 104 13.73 -13.73 1.56
CA ASP A 104 14.01 -15.16 1.36
C ASP A 104 14.35 -15.89 2.68
N VAL A 105 14.59 -15.13 3.76
CA VAL A 105 14.93 -15.65 5.08
C VAL A 105 13.81 -15.34 6.06
N VAL A 106 13.13 -16.40 6.54
CA VAL A 106 12.13 -16.30 7.60
C VAL A 106 12.77 -16.73 8.92
N GLU A 107 12.79 -15.84 9.91
CA GLU A 107 13.20 -16.18 11.28
C GLU A 107 12.07 -16.95 11.96
N PRO A 108 12.33 -18.15 12.51
CA PRO A 108 11.30 -18.93 13.20
C PRO A 108 10.69 -18.16 14.37
N GLY A 109 9.37 -17.96 14.36
CA GLY A 109 8.62 -17.31 15.43
C GLY A 109 8.48 -15.79 15.29
N ARG A 110 8.91 -15.21 14.16
CA ARG A 110 8.61 -13.82 13.79
C ARG A 110 7.63 -13.82 12.62
N GLU A 111 6.45 -13.24 12.82
CA GLU A 111 5.40 -13.11 11.82
C GLU A 111 4.79 -11.71 11.92
N PRO A 112 4.39 -11.08 10.81
CA PRO A 112 3.67 -9.82 10.85
C PRO A 112 2.32 -10.02 11.54
N THR A 113 1.92 -9.04 12.35
CA THR A 113 0.54 -8.98 12.88
C THR A 113 -0.26 -8.07 11.96
N VAL A 114 -1.38 -8.58 11.42
CA VAL A 114 -2.32 -7.79 10.63
C VAL A 114 -3.57 -7.59 11.47
N ASP A 115 -3.77 -6.37 11.95
CA ASP A 115 -4.94 -6.00 12.75
C ASP A 115 -6.14 -5.66 11.87
N GLY A 116 -5.88 -5.24 10.62
CA GLY A 116 -6.92 -5.11 9.61
C GLY A 116 -6.35 -4.80 8.23
N GLU A 117 -7.24 -4.90 7.24
CA GLU A 117 -6.92 -4.65 5.85
C GLU A 117 -8.11 -4.07 5.09
N ALA A 118 -7.81 -3.32 4.03
CA ALA A 118 -8.78 -2.81 3.07
C ALA A 118 -8.30 -3.03 1.64
N VAL A 119 -9.19 -3.47 0.76
CA VAL A 119 -8.87 -3.85 -0.63
C VAL A 119 -9.41 -2.83 -1.62
N ALA A 120 -8.72 -2.65 -2.75
CA ALA A 120 -9.21 -1.74 -3.78
C ALA A 120 -10.47 -2.28 -4.48
N VAL A 121 -11.54 -1.51 -4.44
CA VAL A 121 -12.85 -1.85 -5.03
C VAL A 121 -13.22 -0.99 -6.24
N SER A 122 -12.50 0.11 -6.48
CA SER A 122 -12.66 0.93 -7.68
C SER A 122 -11.43 1.82 -7.94
N GLY A 123 -11.40 2.46 -9.10
CA GLY A 123 -10.30 3.33 -9.55
C GLY A 123 -9.52 2.71 -10.70
N SER A 124 -8.33 3.24 -10.96
CA SER A 124 -7.43 2.68 -11.96
C SER A 124 -5.97 2.70 -11.53
N LEU A 125 -5.23 1.69 -11.98
CA LEU A 125 -3.79 1.61 -11.88
C LEU A 125 -3.21 1.67 -13.30
N THR A 126 -2.27 2.57 -13.57
CA THR A 126 -1.42 2.50 -14.75
C THR A 126 -0.03 2.09 -14.32
N VAL A 127 0.52 1.04 -14.91
CA VAL A 127 1.91 0.64 -14.70
C VAL A 127 2.68 0.84 -15.99
N THR A 128 3.81 1.53 -15.88
CA THR A 128 4.79 1.69 -16.95
C THR A 128 6.09 1.06 -16.52
N VAL A 129 6.62 0.10 -17.28
CA VAL A 129 7.91 -0.53 -17.04
C VAL A 129 8.90 -0.11 -18.12
N VAL A 130 10.04 0.43 -17.70
CA VAL A 130 11.20 0.72 -18.55
C VAL A 130 12.25 -0.37 -18.31
N PRO A 131 12.56 -1.23 -19.28
CA PRO A 131 13.51 -2.32 -19.07
C PRO A 131 14.93 -1.79 -18.84
N SER A 132 15.71 -2.45 -17.99
CA SER A 132 17.07 -2.02 -17.59
C SER A 132 18.15 -2.19 -18.67
N GLY A 133 17.78 -2.53 -19.91
CA GLY A 133 18.67 -2.83 -21.02
C GLY A 133 18.46 -4.25 -21.53
N ARG A 134 19.38 -4.76 -22.35
CA ARG A 134 19.33 -6.18 -22.72
C ARG A 134 19.79 -7.01 -21.51
N PRO A 135 19.07 -8.08 -21.13
CA PRO A 135 19.47 -8.97 -20.06
C PRO A 135 20.92 -9.42 -20.27
N VAL A 136 21.77 -9.23 -19.26
CA VAL A 136 23.13 -9.80 -19.28
C VAL A 136 23.07 -11.30 -19.03
N GLU A 137 22.09 -11.73 -18.23
CA GLU A 137 21.84 -13.12 -17.88
C GLU A 137 20.37 -13.50 -18.18
N PRO A 138 20.06 -14.78 -18.48
CA PRO A 138 18.70 -15.23 -18.79
C PRO A 138 17.68 -15.14 -17.65
N TRP A 139 18.03 -14.54 -16.52
CA TRP A 139 17.16 -14.29 -15.37
C TRP A 139 17.17 -12.80 -14.97
N ASP A 140 17.89 -11.95 -15.72
CA ASP A 140 18.02 -10.52 -15.46
C ASP A 140 17.04 -9.73 -16.33
N PHE A 141 15.75 -9.98 -16.14
CA PHE A 141 14.65 -9.30 -16.84
C PHE A 141 14.05 -8.19 -15.96
N GLY A 142 14.93 -7.33 -15.43
CA GLY A 142 14.55 -6.20 -14.60
C GLY A 142 14.17 -4.94 -15.36
N GLY A 143 13.58 -3.99 -14.64
CA GLY A 143 13.22 -2.68 -15.14
C GLY A 143 12.87 -1.72 -14.02
N MET A 144 12.68 -0.45 -14.39
CA MET A 144 12.13 0.57 -13.50
C MET A 144 10.64 0.70 -13.80
N ALA A 145 9.81 0.47 -12.79
CA ALA A 145 8.37 0.67 -12.85
C ALA A 145 8.00 2.07 -12.35
N THR A 146 6.97 2.63 -12.97
CA THR A 146 6.19 3.76 -12.49
C THR A 146 4.74 3.33 -12.39
N LEU A 147 4.14 3.50 -11.23
CA LEU A 147 2.76 3.14 -10.92
C LEU A 147 1.97 4.42 -10.67
N GLU A 148 0.91 4.64 -11.44
CA GLU A 148 -0.01 5.77 -11.28
C GLU A 148 -1.35 5.25 -10.78
N LEU A 149 -1.72 5.62 -9.55
CA LEU A 149 -3.00 5.28 -8.94
C LEU A 149 -3.93 6.48 -9.07
N LEU A 150 -5.11 6.28 -9.66
CA LEU A 150 -6.09 7.34 -9.87
C LEU A 150 -7.44 6.95 -9.29
N GLY A 151 -7.96 7.80 -8.39
CA GLY A 151 -9.27 7.64 -7.76
C GLY A 151 -9.49 6.27 -7.11
N VAL A 152 -8.43 5.67 -6.55
CA VAL A 152 -8.49 4.32 -5.99
C VAL A 152 -9.25 4.36 -4.67
N THR A 153 -10.36 3.61 -4.60
CA THR A 153 -11.14 3.47 -3.36
C THR A 153 -10.85 2.11 -2.74
N LEU A 154 -10.51 2.13 -1.46
CA LEU A 154 -10.30 0.97 -0.61
C LEU A 154 -11.55 0.73 0.23
N GLU A 155 -11.89 -0.54 0.47
CA GLU A 155 -12.99 -0.97 1.33
C GLU A 155 -12.49 -2.05 2.30
N ASP A 156 -12.76 -1.88 3.60
CA ASP A 156 -12.46 -2.86 4.64
C ASP A 156 -13.59 -3.91 4.79
N ALA A 157 -13.39 -4.90 5.66
CA ALA A 157 -14.37 -5.97 5.88
C ALA A 157 -15.66 -5.49 6.56
N GLU A 158 -15.61 -4.36 7.26
CA GLU A 158 -16.70 -3.71 7.96
C GLU A 158 -17.50 -2.75 7.04
N GLY A 159 -17.05 -2.53 5.81
CA GLY A 159 -17.65 -1.63 4.81
C GLY A 159 -17.23 -0.16 4.97
N GLY A 160 -16.19 0.12 5.77
CA GLY A 160 -15.49 1.40 5.79
C GLY A 160 -14.76 1.62 4.47
N THR A 161 -14.79 2.85 3.97
CA THR A 161 -14.20 3.20 2.68
C THR A 161 -13.29 4.41 2.80
N ALA A 162 -12.15 4.36 2.12
CA ALA A 162 -11.27 5.51 1.97
C ALA A 162 -10.76 5.62 0.52
N THR A 163 -10.53 6.84 0.05
CA THR A 163 -10.00 7.08 -1.30
C THR A 163 -8.55 7.51 -1.20
N LEU A 164 -7.68 6.76 -1.86
CA LEU A 164 -6.29 7.17 -2.06
C LEU A 164 -6.26 8.43 -2.91
N PRO A 165 -5.50 9.47 -2.53
CA PRO A 165 -5.26 10.58 -3.44
C PRO A 165 -4.53 10.07 -4.68
N ASP A 166 -4.77 10.74 -5.81
CA ASP A 166 -4.05 10.45 -7.04
C ASP A 166 -2.54 10.53 -6.77
N THR A 167 -1.85 9.42 -6.95
CA THR A 167 -0.44 9.29 -6.55
C THR A 167 0.37 8.57 -7.61
N VAL A 168 1.65 8.90 -7.66
CA VAL A 168 2.63 8.29 -8.55
C VAL A 168 3.74 7.72 -7.71
N VAL A 169 3.91 6.40 -7.79
CA VAL A 169 5.04 5.67 -7.21
C VAL A 169 6.04 5.42 -8.35
N ALA A 170 7.10 6.22 -8.40
CA ALA A 170 8.07 6.21 -9.49
C ALA A 170 9.37 5.52 -9.08
N ASP A 171 10.18 5.19 -10.09
CA ASP A 171 11.54 4.67 -9.95
C ASP A 171 11.64 3.43 -9.03
N VAL A 172 10.63 2.55 -9.07
CA VAL A 172 10.66 1.28 -8.35
C VAL A 172 11.34 0.24 -9.22
N TYR A 173 12.45 -0.33 -8.74
CA TYR A 173 13.05 -1.47 -9.42
C TYR A 173 12.12 -2.68 -9.31
N VAL A 174 11.77 -3.29 -10.45
CA VAL A 174 10.96 -4.50 -10.56
C VAL A 174 11.67 -5.49 -11.47
N GLY A 175 11.38 -6.78 -11.34
CA GLY A 175 12.04 -7.78 -12.18
C GLY A 175 11.80 -9.20 -11.72
N TRP A 176 11.69 -10.09 -12.70
CA TRP A 176 11.53 -11.51 -12.47
C TRP A 176 12.83 -12.09 -11.87
N LEU A 177 12.87 -12.22 -10.54
CA LEU A 177 13.78 -13.14 -9.89
C LEU A 177 13.04 -14.49 -9.82
N PRO A 178 13.58 -15.59 -10.40
CA PRO A 178 13.11 -16.91 -10.01
C PRO A 178 13.38 -17.01 -8.50
N GLY A 179 12.32 -17.15 -7.72
CA GLY A 179 12.42 -17.40 -6.28
C GLY A 179 13.27 -18.63 -5.95
#